data_AF-A0A409YDN4-F1
#
_entry.id   AF-A0A409YDN4-F1
#
_cell.length_a   1.000
_cell.length_b   1.000
_cell.length_c   1.000
_cell.angle_alpha   90.00
_cell.angle_beta   90.00
_cell.angle_gamma   90.00
#
_symmetry.space_group_name_H-M   'P 1'
#
loop_
_entity.id
_entity.type
_entity.pdbx_description
1 polymer ?
#
loop_
_entity_poly.entity_id
_entity_poly.type
_entity_poly.pdbx_seq_one_letter_code
_entity_poly.pdbx_strand_id
1 'polypeptide(L)'
;MFPKVVSISTDWCTYSGDLNNTWGKGRGAYAKVEDNIIRVNDRLVQDRTNSNFKCQLYPDVPRIVEDILKNGAKLAIVSRNKYKNMTDRVFYYFMAKDKDGKDRRLIELVSYDEVYDKHKTEHFRAIHGYNGEPYMDMLHFDKMKQSTRVEMMLGQYDLNLVERYKLGAHKNIPRGARHLASKLIGYSGMDLDTIELLEKGGRRQDRKEAARWGYAMYVADDPRVAKYFSDWIKKTAFGPQAKTIVCRIYARDGDIWDNMNKIWVPDNRHDLKTHVDKDEITVADSDLKRDKQVGSWGVSRPYVLFCRHPNMGKRDGLQFPIPEPQRFNELAIYGQTQESLIVIERMTDEELNEAIRNKENIQYEHKIPEWNITVPEETKADFRKFRENPTLH
;
A
#
# COMPACT_ATOMS: atom_id res chain seq x y z
N MET A 1 15.38 9.45 -6.89
CA MET A 1 14.66 10.74 -6.92
C MET A 1 13.95 10.92 -5.58
N PHE A 2 13.98 12.11 -4.98
CA PHE A 2 13.31 12.37 -3.69
C PHE A 2 11.78 12.50 -3.89
N PRO A 3 10.91 12.13 -2.93
CA PRO A 3 9.46 12.34 -3.03
C PRO A 3 9.13 13.82 -3.24
N LYS A 4 8.03 14.13 -3.94
CA LYS A 4 7.59 15.52 -4.14
C LYS A 4 6.79 16.05 -2.96
N VAL A 5 6.08 15.17 -2.26
CA VAL A 5 5.34 15.51 -1.04
C VAL A 5 5.75 14.53 0.05
N VAL A 6 6.08 15.06 1.22
CA VAL A 6 6.28 14.27 2.43
C VAL A 6 5.30 14.75 3.48
N SER A 7 4.45 13.84 3.92
CA SER A 7 3.42 14.13 4.92
C SER A 7 3.77 13.47 6.24
N ILE A 8 3.52 14.18 7.34
CA ILE A 8 3.72 13.69 8.70
C ILE A 8 2.40 13.78 9.48
N SER A 9 2.08 12.72 10.21
CA SER A 9 0.97 12.70 11.17
C SER A 9 1.31 13.52 12.42
N THR A 10 0.32 13.90 13.21
CA THR A 10 0.52 14.81 14.34
C THR A 10 0.78 14.06 15.65
N ASP A 11 -0.28 13.67 16.34
CA ASP A 11 -0.25 13.08 17.67
C ASP A 11 0.53 11.77 17.67
N TRP A 12 1.50 11.65 18.56
CA TRP A 12 2.43 10.52 18.69
C TRP A 12 3.27 10.19 17.46
N CYS A 13 3.37 11.09 16.48
CA CYS A 13 4.23 10.94 15.31
C CYS A 13 5.19 12.14 15.19
N THR A 14 4.65 13.36 15.15
CA THR A 14 5.45 14.59 15.15
C THR A 14 5.77 15.05 16.57
N TYR A 15 4.80 14.96 17.47
CA TYR A 15 4.97 15.28 18.89
C TYR A 15 4.28 14.25 19.77
N SER A 16 4.63 14.17 21.05
CA SER A 16 3.94 13.34 22.04
C SER A 16 2.67 14.02 22.59
N GLY A 17 1.75 13.22 23.14
CA GLY A 17 0.52 13.72 23.78
C GLY A 17 -0.65 13.90 22.82
N ASP A 18 -1.83 14.09 23.40
CA ASP A 18 -3.11 14.19 22.68
C ASP A 18 -3.71 15.58 22.87
N LEU A 19 -4.00 16.26 21.76
CA LEU A 19 -4.76 17.51 21.76
C LEU A 19 -6.25 17.20 21.72
N ASN A 20 -6.98 17.61 22.75
CA ASN A 20 -8.41 17.36 22.88
C ASN A 20 -9.13 18.45 23.69
N ASN A 21 -10.44 18.28 23.91
CA ASN A 21 -11.27 19.20 24.66
C ASN A 21 -11.00 19.23 26.18
N THR A 22 -10.04 18.48 26.73
CA THR A 22 -9.68 18.60 28.15
C THR A 22 -8.72 19.75 28.41
N TRP A 23 -8.06 20.27 27.38
CA TRP A 23 -7.20 21.46 27.48
C TRP A 23 -8.03 22.71 27.79
N GLY A 24 -7.48 23.65 28.56
CA GLY A 24 -8.13 24.93 28.85
C GLY A 24 -9.43 24.79 29.63
N LYS A 25 -9.49 23.85 30.57
CA LYS A 25 -10.66 23.61 31.44
C LYS A 25 -10.45 24.00 32.90
N GLY A 26 -9.23 24.34 33.29
CA GLY A 26 -8.93 24.78 34.65
C GLY A 26 -9.20 26.27 34.90
N ARG A 27 -8.96 26.70 36.14
CA ARG A 27 -9.12 28.11 36.55
C ARG A 27 -8.18 29.01 35.73
N GLY A 28 -8.72 30.10 35.20
CA GLY A 28 -7.96 31.06 34.39
C GLY A 28 -7.82 30.68 32.91
N ALA A 29 -8.62 29.71 32.45
CA ALA A 29 -8.71 29.40 31.03
C ALA A 29 -9.18 30.59 30.20
N TYR A 30 -8.59 30.77 29.02
CA TYR A 30 -9.14 31.62 27.98
C TYR A 30 -10.32 30.95 27.27
N ALA A 31 -11.19 31.78 26.69
CA ALA A 31 -12.41 31.33 26.04
C ALA A 31 -12.16 30.38 24.86
N LYS A 32 -11.12 30.66 24.07
CA LYS A 32 -10.67 29.77 22.97
C LYS A 32 -9.70 28.73 23.51
N VAL A 33 -9.94 27.47 23.21
CA VAL A 33 -9.16 26.35 23.76
C VAL A 33 -7.69 26.42 23.32
N GLU A 34 -7.43 26.79 22.07
CA GLU A 34 -6.09 26.93 21.50
C GLU A 34 -5.26 28.04 22.18
N ASP A 35 -5.91 29.08 22.72
CA ASP A 35 -5.19 30.18 23.39
C ASP A 35 -4.70 29.77 24.80
N ASN A 36 -5.14 28.60 25.29
CA ASN A 36 -4.62 28.01 26.51
C ASN A 36 -3.32 27.21 26.30
N ILE A 37 -2.89 26.99 25.06
CA ILE A 37 -1.60 26.38 24.75
C ILE A 37 -0.51 27.43 24.91
N ILE A 38 0.43 27.17 25.82
CA ILE A 38 1.58 28.04 26.07
C ILE A 38 2.89 27.33 25.70
N ARG A 39 3.83 28.09 25.14
CA ARG A 39 5.19 27.64 24.88
C ARG A 39 5.97 27.61 26.20
N VAL A 40 6.53 26.45 26.53
CA VAL A 40 7.49 26.30 27.63
C VAL A 40 8.91 26.48 27.09
N ASN A 41 9.20 25.84 25.95
CA ASN A 41 10.42 26.02 25.17
C ASN A 41 10.15 25.61 23.71
N ASP A 42 11.18 25.58 22.88
CA ASP A 42 11.12 25.35 21.43
C ASP A 42 10.60 23.97 21.02
N ARG A 43 10.52 23.04 21.98
CA ARG A 43 10.09 21.66 21.77
C ARG A 43 8.98 21.23 22.72
N LEU A 44 8.50 22.11 23.60
CA LEU A 44 7.52 21.77 24.62
C LEU A 44 6.46 22.86 24.71
N VAL A 45 5.22 22.44 24.53
CA VAL A 45 4.03 23.24 24.83
C VAL A 45 3.25 22.56 25.95
N GLN A 46 2.51 23.34 26.73
CA GLN A 46 1.66 22.84 27.80
C GLN A 46 0.35 23.60 27.87
N ASP A 47 -0.67 22.98 28.47
CA ASP A 47 -1.88 23.68 28.87
C ASP A 47 -1.55 24.64 30.01
N ARG A 48 -1.91 25.90 29.83
CA ARG A 48 -1.83 26.94 30.85
C ARG A 48 -2.51 26.53 32.14
N THR A 49 -3.65 25.85 32.04
CA THR A 49 -4.51 25.58 33.19
C THR A 49 -4.22 24.25 33.88
N ASN A 50 -3.41 23.39 33.24
CA ASN A 50 -2.99 22.10 33.78
C ASN A 50 -1.67 21.65 33.13
N SER A 51 -0.55 21.82 33.83
CA SER A 51 0.79 21.47 33.33
C SER A 51 1.00 19.97 33.06
N ASN A 52 0.07 19.10 33.46
CA ASN A 52 0.10 17.68 33.10
C ASN A 52 -0.26 17.45 31.62
N PHE A 53 -1.02 18.35 31.01
CA PHE A 53 -1.31 18.30 29.58
C PHE A 53 -0.21 19.02 28.82
N LYS A 54 0.62 18.25 28.12
CA LYS A 54 1.79 18.74 27.40
C LYS A 54 1.98 17.99 26.09
N CYS A 55 2.51 18.69 25.09
CA CYS A 55 2.96 18.10 23.85
C CYS A 55 4.43 18.42 23.64
N GLN A 56 5.23 17.39 23.36
CA GLN A 56 6.67 17.53 23.15
C GLN A 56 7.05 17.10 21.74
N LEU A 57 7.67 18.01 20.99
CA LEU A 57 8.21 17.73 19.65
C LEU A 57 9.29 16.65 19.74
N TYR A 58 9.19 15.61 18.91
CA TYR A 58 10.23 14.58 18.88
C TYR A 58 11.56 15.17 18.39
N PRO A 59 12.71 14.84 19.01
CA PRO A 59 13.99 15.49 18.75
C PRO A 59 14.46 15.44 17.30
N ASP A 60 14.13 14.37 16.57
CA ASP A 60 14.55 14.15 15.19
C ASP A 60 13.68 14.92 14.17
N VAL A 61 12.48 15.37 14.54
CA VAL A 61 11.52 15.99 13.59
C VAL A 61 12.05 17.26 12.93
N PRO A 62 12.64 18.24 13.65
CA PRO A 62 13.20 19.44 13.02
C PRO A 62 14.22 19.13 11.91
N ARG A 63 15.08 18.12 12.13
CA ARG A 63 16.08 17.70 11.14
C ARG A 63 15.43 17.03 9.94
N ILE A 64 14.39 16.23 10.16
CA ILE A 64 13.66 15.57 9.06
C ILE A 64 12.94 16.61 8.20
N VAL A 65 12.29 17.59 8.83
CA VAL A 65 11.66 18.72 8.12
C VAL A 65 12.70 19.49 7.28
N GLU A 66 13.85 19.81 7.86
CA GLU A 66 14.94 20.48 7.15
C GLU A 66 15.39 19.70 5.91
N ASP A 67 15.59 18.38 6.03
CA ASP A 67 16.05 17.55 4.92
C ASP A 67 14.95 17.33 3.85
N ILE A 68 13.68 17.25 4.23
CA ILE A 68 12.54 17.30 3.27
C ILE A 68 12.62 18.56 2.41
N LEU A 69 12.78 19.72 3.05
CA LEU A 69 12.77 21.02 2.37
C LEU A 69 14.03 21.25 1.53
N LYS A 70 15.21 20.83 2.01
CA LYS A 70 16.48 20.91 1.25
C LYS A 70 16.45 20.09 -0.03
N ASN A 71 15.71 18.98 -0.03
CA ASN A 71 15.52 18.16 -1.23
C ASN A 71 14.35 18.63 -2.11
N GLY A 72 13.77 19.80 -1.83
CA GLY A 72 12.73 20.44 -2.65
C GLY A 72 11.34 19.80 -2.52
N ALA A 73 11.12 18.91 -1.55
CA ALA A 73 9.81 18.34 -1.29
C ALA A 73 8.91 19.31 -0.52
N LYS A 74 7.60 19.20 -0.78
CA LYS A 74 6.57 19.90 -0.04
C LYS A 74 6.26 19.15 1.26
N LEU A 75 6.21 19.87 2.38
CA LEU A 75 5.79 19.31 3.66
C LEU A 75 4.26 19.33 3.77
N ALA A 76 3.65 18.23 4.18
CA ALA A 76 2.24 18.16 4.53
C ALA A 76 2.03 17.73 5.99
N ILE A 77 1.03 18.29 6.64
CA ILE A 77 0.51 17.79 7.91
C ILE A 77 -0.81 17.08 7.61
N VAL A 78 -0.92 15.82 8.04
CA VAL A 78 -2.11 14.99 7.78
C VAL A 78 -2.57 14.35 9.09
N SER A 79 -3.69 14.82 9.64
CA SER A 79 -4.21 14.35 10.92
C SER A 79 -5.73 14.26 10.97
N ARG A 80 -6.20 13.21 11.64
CA ARG A 80 -7.63 13.02 11.96
C ARG A 80 -8.08 13.79 13.20
N ASN A 81 -7.21 14.62 13.77
CA ASN A 81 -7.52 15.39 14.97
C ASN A 81 -8.65 16.41 14.67
N LYS A 82 -9.67 16.45 15.54
CA LYS A 82 -10.83 17.37 15.43
C LYS A 82 -10.49 18.82 15.78
N TYR A 83 -9.37 19.03 16.46
CA TYR A 83 -8.97 20.31 17.05
C TYR A 83 -7.89 20.96 16.19
N LYS A 84 -8.25 21.33 14.94
CA LYS A 84 -7.32 21.96 13.99
C LYS A 84 -6.61 23.17 14.57
N ASN A 85 -7.33 24.15 15.11
CA ASN A 85 -6.72 25.36 15.67
C ASN A 85 -5.71 25.07 16.80
N MET A 86 -5.96 24.03 17.60
CA MET A 86 -5.01 23.61 18.64
C MET A 86 -3.75 23.04 18.01
N THR A 87 -3.90 22.18 17.00
CA THR A 87 -2.80 21.58 16.24
C THR A 87 -1.94 22.67 15.59
N ASP A 88 -2.56 23.62 14.90
CA ASP A 88 -1.89 24.76 14.27
C ASP A 88 -1.14 25.61 15.32
N ARG A 89 -1.74 25.83 16.50
CA ARG A 89 -1.11 26.55 17.60
C ARG A 89 0.11 25.83 18.15
N VAL A 90 0.07 24.50 18.27
CA VAL A 90 1.24 23.70 18.67
C VAL A 90 2.36 23.87 17.64
N PHE A 91 2.06 23.72 16.35
CA PHE A 91 3.03 23.88 15.28
C PHE A 91 3.56 25.32 15.11
N TYR A 92 2.80 26.32 15.53
CA TYR A 92 3.25 27.70 15.61
C TYR A 92 4.37 27.89 16.65
N TYR A 93 4.37 27.14 17.75
CA TYR A 93 5.41 27.26 18.78
C TYR A 93 6.64 26.40 18.52
N PHE A 94 6.50 25.32 17.75
CA PHE A 94 7.63 24.48 17.35
C PHE A 94 8.44 25.11 16.23
N MET A 95 9.76 24.97 16.33
CA MET A 95 10.72 25.55 15.40
C MET A 95 11.44 24.44 14.60
N ALA A 96 11.68 24.71 13.33
CA ALA A 96 12.50 23.88 12.44
C ALA A 96 13.24 24.77 11.43
N LYS A 97 14.24 24.22 10.75
CA LYS A 97 15.00 24.96 9.74
C LYS A 97 14.31 24.87 8.38
N ASP A 98 14.25 25.98 7.66
CA ASP A 98 13.85 26.01 6.26
C ASP A 98 14.97 25.47 5.33
N LYS A 99 14.72 25.49 4.02
CA LYS A 99 15.69 25.05 2.99
C LYS A 99 17.01 25.84 3.02
N ASP A 100 16.99 27.08 3.52
CA ASP A 100 18.15 27.98 3.61
C ASP A 100 18.82 27.89 4.99
N GLY A 101 18.35 26.98 5.86
CA GLY A 101 18.88 26.73 7.19
C GLY A 101 18.44 27.74 8.26
N LYS A 102 17.44 28.58 7.97
CA LYS A 102 16.91 29.58 8.91
C LYS A 102 15.82 28.99 9.79
N ASP A 103 15.82 29.33 11.08
CA ASP A 103 14.77 28.89 12.00
C ASP A 103 13.43 29.54 11.66
N ARG A 104 12.40 28.72 11.49
CA ARG A 104 11.02 29.10 11.18
C ARG A 104 10.07 28.30 12.04
N ARG A 105 8.86 28.83 12.22
CA ARG A 105 7.78 28.07 12.86
C ARG A 105 7.42 26.92 11.94
N LEU A 106 7.22 25.73 12.50
CA LEU A 106 6.96 24.54 11.70
C LEU A 106 5.72 24.73 10.80
N ILE A 107 4.67 25.39 11.31
CA ILE A 107 3.46 25.70 10.53
C ILE A 107 3.73 26.57 9.28
N GLU A 108 4.74 27.44 9.31
CA GLU A 108 5.10 28.30 8.17
C GLU A 108 5.82 27.51 7.05
N LEU A 109 6.28 26.30 7.36
CA LEU A 109 6.97 25.41 6.41
C LEU A 109 6.00 24.42 5.75
N VAL A 110 4.77 24.33 6.24
CA VAL A 110 3.75 23.39 5.76
C VAL A 110 3.12 23.92 4.48
N SER A 111 3.16 23.11 3.42
CA SER A 111 2.51 23.39 2.14
C SER A 111 1.06 22.90 2.09
N TYR A 112 0.74 21.83 2.82
CA TYR A 112 -0.60 21.25 2.88
C TYR A 112 -0.97 20.93 4.32
N ASP A 113 -2.08 21.48 4.79
CA ASP A 113 -2.49 21.44 6.19
C ASP A 113 -3.85 20.76 6.31
N GLU A 114 -3.82 19.43 6.21
CA GLU A 114 -5.00 18.57 6.19
C GLU A 114 -5.24 18.04 7.61
N VAL A 115 -5.89 18.84 8.46
CA VAL A 115 -6.21 18.47 9.85
C VAL A 115 -7.72 18.48 10.07
N TYR A 116 -8.36 17.33 9.96
CA TYR A 116 -9.80 17.16 10.18
C TYR A 116 -10.19 15.67 10.33
N ASP A 117 -11.29 15.37 11.05
CA ASP A 117 -11.70 13.98 11.30
C ASP A 117 -12.38 13.32 10.09
N LYS A 118 -11.55 12.89 9.13
CA LYS A 118 -11.92 12.07 7.98
C LYS A 118 -10.90 10.96 7.77
N HIS A 119 -11.17 10.03 6.86
CA HIS A 119 -10.17 9.04 6.50
C HIS A 119 -8.96 9.72 5.84
N LYS A 120 -7.74 9.25 6.12
CA LYS A 120 -6.53 9.83 5.53
C LYS A 120 -6.49 9.73 4.00
N THR A 121 -7.20 8.77 3.42
CA THR A 121 -7.40 8.71 1.96
C THR A 121 -8.07 9.98 1.41
N GLU A 122 -8.98 10.61 2.15
CA GLU A 122 -9.59 11.89 1.75
C GLU A 122 -8.58 13.04 1.82
N HIS A 123 -7.69 13.04 2.81
CA HIS A 123 -6.64 14.05 2.96
C HIS A 123 -5.68 14.00 1.78
N PHE A 124 -5.25 12.80 1.37
CA PHE A 124 -4.37 12.67 0.22
C PHE A 124 -5.07 12.94 -1.11
N ARG A 125 -6.36 12.67 -1.23
CA ARG A 125 -7.15 13.13 -2.39
C ARG A 125 -7.19 14.65 -2.47
N ALA A 126 -7.31 15.34 -1.33
CA ALA A 126 -7.22 16.80 -1.28
C ALA A 126 -5.83 17.29 -1.71
N ILE A 127 -4.76 16.72 -1.14
CA ILE A 127 -3.37 17.02 -1.53
C ILE A 127 -3.14 16.81 -3.03
N HIS A 128 -3.60 15.69 -3.57
CA HIS A 128 -3.57 15.40 -5.00
C HIS A 128 -4.36 16.44 -5.79
N GLY A 129 -5.56 16.82 -5.33
CA GLY A 129 -6.43 17.79 -5.97
C GLY A 129 -5.82 19.20 -6.09
N TYR A 130 -4.96 19.62 -5.16
CA TYR A 130 -4.35 20.96 -5.23
C TYR A 130 -3.37 21.13 -6.39
N ASN A 131 -2.54 20.12 -6.69
CA ASN A 131 -1.42 20.26 -7.62
C ASN A 131 -1.24 19.08 -8.59
N GLY A 132 -2.13 18.09 -8.56
CA GLY A 132 -2.05 16.89 -9.41
C GLY A 132 -0.87 15.98 -9.10
N GLU A 133 -0.23 16.11 -7.93
CA GLU A 133 0.94 15.30 -7.58
C GLU A 133 0.53 13.81 -7.56
N PRO A 134 1.21 12.92 -8.30
CA PRO A 134 0.90 11.49 -8.27
C PRO A 134 1.07 10.92 -6.86
N TYR A 135 0.20 9.99 -6.44
CA TYR A 135 0.34 9.40 -5.10
C TYR A 135 1.67 8.65 -4.91
N MET A 136 2.24 8.09 -5.97
CA MET A 136 3.59 7.49 -5.99
C MET A 136 4.72 8.50 -5.71
N ASP A 137 4.43 9.81 -5.82
CA ASP A 137 5.32 10.93 -5.50
C ASP A 137 5.15 11.43 -4.06
N MET A 138 4.28 10.78 -3.28
CA MET A 138 3.97 11.15 -1.90
C MET A 138 4.46 10.09 -0.91
N LEU A 139 4.99 10.55 0.21
CA LEU A 139 5.39 9.72 1.34
C LEU A 139 4.57 10.10 2.57
N HIS A 140 4.12 9.11 3.36
CA HIS A 140 3.39 9.36 4.60
C HIS A 140 4.07 8.71 5.79
N PHE A 141 4.25 9.49 6.85
CA PHE A 141 4.71 8.99 8.13
C PHE A 141 3.60 9.06 9.16
N ASP A 142 3.27 7.91 9.72
CA ASP A 142 2.31 7.79 10.81
C ASP A 142 2.72 6.71 11.82
N LYS A 143 2.12 6.79 13.01
CA LYS A 143 2.13 5.73 14.02
C LYS A 143 0.86 4.89 13.99
N MET A 144 -0.25 5.46 13.48
CA MET A 144 -1.55 4.80 13.51
C MET A 144 -1.61 3.69 12.46
N LYS A 145 -1.91 2.46 12.90
CA LYS A 145 -2.04 1.29 12.00
C LYS A 145 -3.06 1.51 10.89
N GLN A 146 -4.11 2.29 11.15
CA GLN A 146 -5.16 2.59 10.17
C GLN A 146 -4.62 3.34 8.94
N SER A 147 -3.43 3.94 9.05
CA SER A 147 -2.80 4.69 7.96
C SER A 147 -2.14 3.79 6.92
N THR A 148 -1.94 2.50 7.21
CA THR A 148 -1.60 1.50 6.18
C THR A 148 -2.66 1.44 5.07
N ARG A 149 -3.89 1.90 5.32
CA ARG A 149 -4.88 2.05 4.25
C ARG A 149 -4.47 3.08 3.20
N VAL A 150 -3.84 4.19 3.60
CA VAL A 150 -3.30 5.17 2.62
C VAL A 150 -2.27 4.46 1.75
N GLU A 151 -1.42 3.65 2.36
CA GLU A 151 -0.48 2.83 1.64
C GLU A 151 -1.17 1.89 0.66
N MET A 152 -2.15 1.11 1.12
CA MET A 152 -2.84 0.13 0.27
C MET A 152 -3.66 0.77 -0.85
N MET A 153 -4.39 1.85 -0.53
CA MET A 153 -5.36 2.47 -1.43
C MET A 153 -4.77 3.53 -2.34
N LEU A 154 -3.73 4.23 -1.87
CA LEU A 154 -3.10 5.36 -2.55
C LEU A 154 -1.64 5.08 -2.91
N GLY A 155 -1.02 4.02 -2.38
CA GLY A 155 0.29 3.55 -2.82
C GLY A 155 1.45 4.22 -2.11
N GLN A 156 1.17 4.89 -1.00
CA GLN A 156 2.18 5.65 -0.25
C GLN A 156 2.86 4.78 0.78
N TYR A 157 4.18 4.77 0.79
CA TYR A 157 4.94 3.93 1.70
C TYR A 157 4.84 4.41 3.16
N ASP A 158 4.61 3.50 4.11
CA ASP A 158 4.57 3.79 5.56
C ASP A 158 5.62 2.94 6.33
N LEU A 159 6.05 3.50 7.47
CA LEU A 159 6.45 2.88 8.75
C LEU A 159 7.78 3.40 9.33
N ASN A 160 7.63 3.93 10.56
CA ASN A 160 8.61 4.48 11.49
C ASN A 160 9.52 5.58 10.91
N LEU A 161 9.00 6.81 10.99
CA LEU A 161 9.65 8.06 10.55
C LEU A 161 11.15 8.09 10.82
N VAL A 162 11.56 7.76 12.05
CA VAL A 162 12.95 7.92 12.47
C VAL A 162 13.85 6.80 11.93
N GLU A 163 13.41 5.54 11.98
CA GLU A 163 14.25 4.39 11.62
C GLU A 163 14.49 4.31 10.10
N ARG A 164 13.45 4.49 9.28
CA ARG A 164 13.60 4.35 7.82
C ARG A 164 14.16 5.57 7.13
N TYR A 165 13.96 6.77 7.69
CA TYR A 165 14.64 7.96 7.18
C TYR A 165 16.15 7.80 7.27
N LYS A 166 16.63 7.28 8.41
CA LYS A 166 18.05 6.95 8.62
C LYS A 166 18.55 5.87 7.65
N LEU A 167 17.69 4.96 7.20
CA LEU A 167 18.02 3.91 6.22
C LEU A 167 17.93 4.36 4.75
N GLY A 168 17.55 5.62 4.46
CA GLY A 168 17.48 6.12 3.08
C GLY A 168 16.38 5.47 2.22
N ALA A 169 15.32 4.93 2.84
CA ALA A 169 14.27 4.17 2.16
C ALA A 169 13.57 4.92 0.99
N HIS A 170 13.63 6.26 0.98
CA HIS A 170 13.11 7.10 -0.09
C HIS A 170 13.89 6.97 -1.43
N LYS A 171 15.07 6.33 -1.43
CA LYS A 171 15.92 6.23 -2.63
C LYS A 171 15.56 5.06 -3.56
N ASN A 172 14.72 4.11 -3.12
CA ASN A 172 14.54 2.82 -3.79
C ASN A 172 13.21 2.63 -4.53
N ILE A 173 12.49 3.71 -4.89
CA ILE A 173 11.26 3.59 -5.70
C ILE A 173 11.66 3.60 -7.19
N PRO A 174 11.55 2.48 -7.92
CA PRO A 174 11.85 2.45 -9.34
C PRO A 174 10.83 3.31 -10.09
N ARG A 175 11.28 4.19 -10.99
CA ARG A 175 10.39 5.03 -11.79
C ARG A 175 10.82 5.06 -13.25
N GLY A 176 9.88 4.62 -14.10
CA GLY A 176 9.65 5.16 -15.44
C GLY A 176 10.85 5.25 -16.38
N ALA A 177 11.41 4.11 -16.79
CA ALA A 177 12.03 4.00 -18.10
C ALA A 177 10.97 3.61 -19.14
N ARG A 178 11.01 4.25 -20.32
CA ARG A 178 10.20 3.87 -21.47
C ARG A 178 10.79 2.62 -22.13
N HIS A 179 9.93 1.61 -22.30
CA HIS A 179 9.96 0.59 -23.36
C HIS A 179 11.31 -0.06 -23.70
N LEU A 180 11.86 -0.86 -22.78
CA LEU A 180 12.78 -1.92 -23.17
C LEU A 180 12.34 -3.23 -22.49
N ALA A 181 11.76 -4.11 -23.31
CA ALA A 181 11.29 -5.46 -22.99
C ALA A 181 10.23 -5.61 -21.87
N SER A 182 8.96 -5.66 -22.26
CA SER A 182 7.87 -6.12 -21.39
C SER A 182 7.99 -7.62 -21.13
N LYS A 183 8.01 -8.05 -19.86
CA LYS A 183 8.02 -9.46 -19.46
C LYS A 183 6.60 -9.94 -19.18
N LEU A 184 6.11 -10.95 -19.90
CA LEU A 184 4.81 -11.57 -19.59
C LEU A 184 4.91 -12.27 -18.23
N ILE A 185 4.03 -11.88 -17.30
CA ILE A 185 4.00 -12.43 -15.95
C ILE A 185 2.73 -13.24 -15.65
N GLY A 186 1.74 -13.25 -16.56
CA GLY A 186 0.58 -14.14 -16.48
C GLY A 186 -0.69 -13.53 -17.07
N TYR A 187 -1.85 -13.99 -16.60
CA TYR A 187 -3.17 -13.66 -17.13
C TYR A 187 -4.13 -13.31 -16.00
N SER A 188 -5.03 -12.35 -16.24
CA SER A 188 -6.07 -12.00 -15.26
C SER A 188 -7.42 -11.79 -15.94
N GLY A 189 -8.47 -12.39 -15.37
CA GLY A 189 -9.85 -12.12 -15.76
C GLY A 189 -10.41 -11.02 -14.88
N MET A 190 -10.79 -9.88 -15.49
CA MET A 190 -11.20 -8.67 -14.77
C MET A 190 -12.44 -8.04 -15.40
N ASP A 191 -13.17 -7.24 -14.64
CA ASP A 191 -14.21 -6.36 -15.17
C ASP A 191 -13.62 -5.17 -15.95
N LEU A 192 -14.42 -4.58 -16.84
CA LEU A 192 -13.99 -3.49 -17.72
C LEU A 192 -13.55 -2.23 -16.96
N ASP A 193 -14.19 -1.89 -15.84
CA ASP A 193 -13.85 -0.69 -15.07
C ASP A 193 -12.45 -0.86 -14.44
N THR A 194 -12.15 -2.06 -13.92
CA THR A 194 -10.81 -2.39 -13.41
C THR A 194 -9.75 -2.32 -14.52
N ILE A 195 -10.05 -2.83 -15.72
CA ILE A 195 -9.15 -2.76 -16.88
C ILE A 195 -8.84 -1.30 -17.25
N GLU A 196 -9.88 -0.48 -17.43
CA GLU A 196 -9.71 0.93 -17.80
C GLU A 196 -8.93 1.72 -16.74
N LEU A 197 -9.07 1.36 -15.47
CA LEU A 197 -8.33 1.96 -14.38
C LEU A 197 -6.83 1.60 -14.45
N LEU A 198 -6.49 0.34 -14.72
CA LEU A 198 -5.11 -0.12 -14.87
C LEU A 198 -4.43 0.45 -16.12
N GLU A 199 -5.14 0.55 -17.25
CA GLU A 199 -4.62 1.15 -18.49
C GLU A 199 -4.23 2.62 -18.32
N LYS A 200 -4.93 3.34 -17.43
CA LYS A 200 -4.60 4.73 -17.05
C LYS A 200 -3.44 4.82 -16.05
N GLY A 201 -2.77 3.71 -15.74
CA GLY A 201 -1.72 3.63 -14.73
C GLY A 201 -2.25 3.66 -13.29
N GLY A 202 -3.53 3.36 -13.10
CA GLY A 202 -4.14 3.19 -11.79
C GLY A 202 -3.88 1.80 -11.20
N ARG A 203 -4.72 1.41 -10.26
CA ARG A 203 -4.74 0.09 -9.60
C ARG A 203 -6.15 -0.33 -9.32
N ARG A 204 -6.36 -1.60 -9.02
CA ARG A 204 -7.61 -2.08 -8.46
C ARG A 204 -7.96 -1.35 -7.14
N GLN A 205 -9.20 -0.89 -7.02
CA GLN A 205 -9.69 -0.11 -5.87
C GLN A 205 -10.92 -0.72 -5.19
N ASP A 206 -11.62 -1.65 -5.84
CA ASP A 206 -12.77 -2.32 -5.28
C ASP A 206 -12.36 -3.55 -4.45
N ARG A 207 -13.27 -3.97 -3.57
CA ARG A 207 -13.19 -5.24 -2.83
C ARG A 207 -14.31 -6.22 -3.24
N LYS A 208 -15.02 -5.93 -4.33
CA LYS A 208 -16.24 -6.64 -4.71
C LYS A 208 -15.93 -7.99 -5.33
N GLU A 209 -14.89 -8.08 -6.16
CA GLU A 209 -14.40 -9.39 -6.58
C GLU A 209 -13.71 -10.07 -5.40
N ALA A 210 -13.96 -11.37 -5.22
CA ALA A 210 -13.46 -12.13 -4.10
C ALA A 210 -11.92 -12.17 -4.09
N ALA A 211 -11.33 -11.29 -3.30
CA ALA A 211 -9.89 -11.14 -3.13
C ALA A 211 -9.46 -11.63 -1.75
N ARG A 212 -8.80 -12.79 -1.67
CA ARG A 212 -8.19 -13.32 -0.44
C ARG A 212 -7.04 -12.45 0.15
N TRP A 213 -6.51 -11.49 -0.63
CA TRP A 213 -5.31 -10.69 -0.33
C TRP A 213 -5.59 -9.18 -0.45
N GLY A 214 -6.84 -8.75 -0.25
CA GLY A 214 -7.17 -7.32 -0.17
C GLY A 214 -7.38 -6.67 -1.52
N TYR A 215 -6.65 -5.58 -1.79
CA TYR A 215 -6.73 -4.79 -3.02
C TYR A 215 -5.74 -5.28 -4.09
N ALA A 216 -5.24 -6.50 -3.94
CA ALA A 216 -4.30 -7.08 -4.89
C ALA A 216 -5.01 -7.45 -6.21
N MET A 217 -4.27 -7.32 -7.31
CA MET A 217 -4.64 -7.88 -8.59
C MET A 217 -4.17 -9.33 -8.64
N TYR A 218 -5.07 -10.23 -9.06
CA TYR A 218 -4.81 -11.65 -9.17
C TYR A 218 -4.37 -12.00 -10.57
N VAL A 219 -3.26 -12.72 -10.68
CA VAL A 219 -2.69 -13.12 -11.96
C VAL A 219 -2.43 -14.62 -11.93
N ALA A 220 -3.16 -15.36 -12.75
CA ALA A 220 -2.94 -16.78 -12.95
C ALA A 220 -1.81 -17.00 -13.96
N ASP A 221 -1.07 -18.08 -13.80
CA ASP A 221 -0.06 -18.49 -14.77
C ASP A 221 -0.67 -19.27 -15.97
N ASP A 222 -1.94 -19.67 -15.88
CA ASP A 222 -2.68 -20.42 -16.88
C ASP A 222 -3.88 -19.60 -17.40
N PRO A 223 -3.99 -19.35 -18.73
CA PRO A 223 -5.06 -18.55 -19.30
C PRO A 223 -6.46 -19.17 -19.09
N ARG A 224 -6.56 -20.50 -18.90
CA ARG A 224 -7.83 -21.17 -18.58
C ARG A 224 -8.34 -20.76 -17.20
N VAL A 225 -7.43 -20.64 -16.23
CA VAL A 225 -7.77 -20.21 -14.86
C VAL A 225 -8.20 -18.74 -14.87
N ALA A 226 -7.50 -17.87 -15.60
CA ALA A 226 -7.92 -16.48 -15.78
C ALA A 226 -9.32 -16.38 -16.44
N LYS A 227 -9.59 -17.20 -17.46
CA LYS A 227 -10.92 -17.30 -18.08
C LYS A 227 -11.98 -17.75 -17.07
N TYR A 228 -11.70 -18.76 -16.25
CA TYR A 228 -12.63 -19.21 -15.21
C TYR A 228 -13.01 -18.07 -14.26
N PHE A 229 -12.03 -17.30 -13.78
CA PHE A 229 -12.31 -16.16 -12.90
C PHE A 229 -13.08 -15.03 -13.59
N SER A 230 -12.78 -14.75 -14.87
CA SER A 230 -13.57 -13.83 -15.70
C SER A 230 -15.04 -14.24 -15.76
N ASP A 231 -15.34 -15.53 -15.95
CA ASP A 231 -16.71 -16.05 -15.99
C ASP A 231 -17.36 -16.09 -14.60
N TRP A 232 -16.58 -16.36 -13.56
CA TRP A 232 -17.05 -16.39 -12.18
C TRP A 232 -17.46 -15.01 -11.65
N ILE A 233 -16.77 -13.95 -12.06
CA ILE A 233 -17.14 -12.56 -11.76
C ILE A 233 -18.57 -12.25 -12.26
N LYS A 234 -18.92 -12.71 -13.47
CA LYS A 234 -20.28 -12.57 -14.03
C LYS A 234 -21.34 -13.34 -13.23
N LYS A 235 -20.97 -14.39 -12.52
CA LYS A 235 -21.90 -15.18 -11.70
C LYS A 235 -22.08 -14.65 -10.29
N THR A 236 -21.08 -13.95 -9.75
CA THR A 236 -21.02 -13.61 -8.33
C THR A 236 -20.99 -12.11 -8.08
N ALA A 237 -19.88 -11.44 -8.39
CA ALA A 237 -19.59 -10.08 -7.92
C ALA A 237 -20.39 -8.99 -8.62
N PHE A 238 -20.56 -9.09 -9.94
CA PHE A 238 -21.16 -8.01 -10.76
C PHE A 238 -22.37 -8.45 -11.58
N GLY A 239 -22.73 -9.74 -11.52
CA GLY A 239 -23.91 -10.30 -12.19
C GLY A 239 -23.75 -10.51 -13.71
N PRO A 240 -24.75 -11.14 -14.36
CA PRO A 240 -24.60 -11.66 -15.73
C PRO A 240 -24.34 -10.61 -16.82
N GLN A 241 -24.63 -9.34 -16.52
CA GLN A 241 -24.42 -8.21 -17.42
C GLN A 241 -23.02 -7.61 -17.34
N ALA A 242 -22.19 -8.09 -16.41
CA ALA A 242 -20.82 -7.63 -16.27
C ALA A 242 -20.00 -7.93 -17.52
N LYS A 243 -19.34 -6.90 -18.05
CA LYS A 243 -18.37 -7.05 -19.13
C LYS A 243 -17.03 -7.39 -18.50
N THR A 244 -16.58 -8.62 -18.72
CA THR A 244 -15.29 -9.09 -18.24
C THR A 244 -14.44 -9.55 -19.42
N ILE A 245 -13.13 -9.30 -19.34
CA ILE A 245 -12.15 -9.61 -20.37
C ILE A 245 -10.95 -10.28 -19.70
N VAL A 246 -10.33 -11.25 -20.36
CA VAL A 246 -9.03 -11.78 -19.92
C VAL A 246 -7.94 -10.90 -20.50
N CYS A 247 -7.02 -10.46 -19.66
CA CYS A 247 -5.87 -9.67 -20.06
C CYS A 247 -4.58 -10.46 -19.86
N ARG A 248 -3.63 -10.30 -20.78
CA ARG A 248 -2.22 -10.60 -20.52
C ARG A 248 -1.66 -9.52 -19.60
N ILE A 249 -0.89 -9.95 -18.61
CA ILE A 249 -0.30 -9.07 -17.61
C ILE A 249 1.21 -9.07 -17.83
N TYR A 250 1.77 -7.88 -18.05
CA TYR A 250 3.20 -7.69 -18.27
C TYR A 250 3.81 -6.86 -17.14
N ALA A 251 5.04 -7.18 -16.76
CA ALA A 251 5.92 -6.23 -16.12
C ALA A 251 6.55 -5.35 -17.21
N ARG A 252 6.41 -4.02 -17.07
CA ARG A 252 6.95 -3.01 -17.99
C ARG A 252 8.48 -3.08 -18.11
N ASP A 253 9.12 -3.45 -17.01
CA ASP A 253 10.56 -3.56 -16.86
C ASP A 253 10.88 -4.93 -16.26
N GLY A 254 11.41 -5.82 -17.09
CA GLY A 254 11.74 -7.19 -16.70
C GLY A 254 12.83 -7.26 -15.63
N ASP A 255 13.80 -6.34 -15.65
CA ASP A 255 14.91 -6.33 -14.69
C ASP A 255 14.44 -5.85 -13.32
N ILE A 256 13.59 -4.82 -13.26
CA ILE A 256 12.94 -4.41 -12.01
C ILE A 256 12.07 -5.55 -11.48
N TRP A 257 11.33 -6.22 -12.35
CA TRP A 257 10.55 -7.39 -11.95
C TRP A 257 11.45 -8.45 -11.31
N ASP A 258 12.51 -8.89 -11.98
CA ASP A 258 13.38 -9.96 -11.49
C ASP A 258 14.04 -9.62 -10.16
N ASN A 259 14.46 -8.36 -9.99
CA ASN A 259 15.09 -7.89 -8.75
C ASN A 259 14.11 -7.53 -7.62
N MET A 260 12.81 -7.40 -7.91
CA MET A 260 11.81 -7.14 -6.87
C MET A 260 11.66 -8.34 -5.95
N ASN A 261 11.45 -8.06 -4.66
CA ASN A 261 11.16 -9.09 -3.66
C ASN A 261 9.91 -9.90 -4.06
N LYS A 262 10.05 -11.22 -4.10
CA LYS A 262 8.97 -12.15 -4.40
C LYS A 262 9.00 -13.28 -3.37
N ILE A 263 7.82 -13.75 -2.98
CA ILE A 263 7.73 -14.82 -2.00
C ILE A 263 6.56 -15.75 -2.29
N TRP A 264 6.79 -17.05 -2.12
CA TRP A 264 5.75 -18.07 -2.19
C TRP A 264 5.19 -18.36 -0.80
N VAL A 265 3.91 -18.03 -0.60
CA VAL A 265 3.21 -18.19 0.69
C VAL A 265 2.44 -19.52 0.68
N PRO A 266 2.49 -20.29 1.78
CA PRO A 266 1.75 -21.55 1.85
C PRO A 266 0.24 -21.28 1.96
N ASP A 267 -0.58 -21.99 1.17
CA ASP A 267 -2.03 -21.71 1.07
C ASP A 267 -2.82 -22.04 2.35
N ASN A 268 -2.31 -22.95 3.17
CA ASN A 268 -2.91 -23.33 4.46
C ASN A 268 -2.83 -22.21 5.53
N ARG A 269 -2.08 -21.14 5.28
CA ARG A 269 -1.93 -19.98 6.17
C ARG A 269 -3.12 -19.02 6.04
N HIS A 270 -4.29 -19.47 6.49
CA HIS A 270 -5.50 -18.63 6.53
C HIS A 270 -5.33 -17.38 7.39
N ASP A 271 -4.41 -17.43 8.35
CA ASP A 271 -4.09 -16.35 9.27
C ASP A 271 -3.34 -15.17 8.62
N LEU A 272 -2.88 -15.35 7.37
CA LEU A 272 -2.21 -14.32 6.56
C LEU A 272 -3.13 -13.72 5.49
N LYS A 273 -4.30 -14.33 5.25
CA LYS A 273 -5.28 -13.85 4.26
C LYS A 273 -5.93 -12.57 4.79
N THR A 274 -6.21 -11.63 3.89
CA THR A 274 -6.87 -10.37 4.26
C THR A 274 -8.36 -10.63 4.47
N HIS A 275 -8.89 -10.13 5.59
CA HIS A 275 -10.32 -10.20 5.89
C HIS A 275 -11.07 -9.07 5.17
N VAL A 276 -11.22 -9.18 3.86
CA VAL A 276 -11.73 -8.09 2.99
C VAL A 276 -13.16 -7.65 3.31
N ASP A 277 -13.95 -8.51 3.95
CA ASP A 277 -15.32 -8.27 4.41
C ASP A 277 -15.40 -7.53 5.75
N LYS A 278 -14.27 -7.30 6.44
CA LYS A 278 -14.21 -6.65 7.75
C LYS A 278 -14.00 -5.15 7.65
N ASP A 279 -14.07 -4.51 8.81
CA ASP A 279 -13.74 -3.10 8.99
C ASP A 279 -12.26 -2.83 8.67
N GLU A 280 -11.95 -1.57 8.45
CA GLU A 280 -10.64 -1.11 7.98
C GLU A 280 -9.50 -1.43 8.95
N ILE A 281 -9.76 -1.41 10.26
CA ILE A 281 -8.74 -1.69 11.27
C ILE A 281 -8.38 -3.17 11.19
N THR A 282 -9.38 -4.04 11.10
CA THR A 282 -9.16 -5.49 10.95
C THR A 282 -8.40 -5.82 9.66
N VAL A 283 -8.72 -5.16 8.55
CA VAL A 283 -7.99 -5.32 7.28
C VAL A 283 -6.52 -4.89 7.46
N ALA A 284 -6.28 -3.70 8.02
CA ALA A 284 -4.93 -3.20 8.27
C ALA A 284 -4.13 -4.12 9.19
N ASP A 285 -4.75 -4.65 10.25
CA ASP A 285 -4.11 -5.59 11.17
C ASP A 285 -3.75 -6.92 10.49
N SER A 286 -4.63 -7.45 9.63
CA SER A 286 -4.33 -8.66 8.86
C SER A 286 -3.14 -8.46 7.91
N ASP A 287 -3.05 -7.29 7.29
CA ASP A 287 -1.95 -6.92 6.40
C ASP A 287 -0.63 -6.74 7.17
N LEU A 288 -0.64 -6.03 8.29
CA LEU A 288 0.55 -5.88 9.15
C LEU A 288 1.03 -7.22 9.72
N LYS A 289 0.10 -8.11 10.07
CA LYS A 289 0.43 -9.47 10.52
C LYS A 289 1.11 -10.26 9.40
N ARG A 290 0.57 -10.17 8.18
CA ARG A 290 1.18 -10.79 7.01
C ARG A 290 2.56 -10.22 6.72
N ASP A 291 2.71 -8.90 6.72
CA ASP A 291 3.98 -8.21 6.49
C ASP A 291 5.03 -8.64 7.53
N LYS A 292 4.64 -8.75 8.80
CA LYS A 292 5.51 -9.25 9.87
C LYS A 292 5.94 -10.70 9.62
N GLN A 293 5.02 -11.57 9.21
CA GLN A 293 5.34 -12.96 8.87
C GLN A 293 6.27 -13.04 7.66
N VAL A 294 5.99 -12.29 6.59
CA VAL A 294 6.83 -12.26 5.39
C VAL A 294 8.23 -11.72 5.71
N GLY A 295 8.32 -10.69 6.56
CA GLY A 295 9.57 -10.20 7.12
C GLY A 295 10.36 -11.26 7.90
N SER A 296 9.67 -12.12 8.65
CA SER A 296 10.32 -13.24 9.37
C SER A 296 10.90 -14.31 8.42
N TRP A 297 10.43 -14.36 7.17
CA TRP A 297 11.01 -15.18 6.10
C TRP A 297 12.10 -14.45 5.30
N GLY A 298 12.54 -13.27 5.75
CA GLY A 298 13.62 -12.51 5.14
C GLY A 298 13.20 -11.62 3.97
N VAL A 299 11.90 -11.47 3.71
CA VAL A 299 11.37 -10.69 2.58
C VAL A 299 10.76 -9.40 3.08
N SER A 300 11.15 -8.27 2.49
CA SER A 300 10.66 -6.94 2.87
C SER A 300 9.80 -6.31 1.79
N ARG A 301 8.95 -5.34 2.16
CA ARG A 301 8.11 -4.61 1.21
C ARG A 301 8.93 -3.59 0.38
N PRO A 302 8.54 -3.31 -0.88
CA PRO A 302 7.42 -3.94 -1.60
C PRO A 302 7.77 -5.37 -2.04
N TYR A 303 6.79 -6.27 -2.03
CA TYR A 303 6.94 -7.65 -2.53
C TYR A 303 5.71 -8.11 -3.31
N VAL A 304 5.86 -9.18 -4.08
CA VAL A 304 4.76 -9.89 -4.74
C VAL A 304 4.57 -11.28 -4.13
N LEU A 305 3.33 -11.70 -3.94
CA LEU A 305 2.99 -13.00 -3.34
C LEU A 305 2.64 -14.01 -4.42
N PHE A 306 3.27 -15.17 -4.35
CA PHE A 306 2.88 -16.38 -5.08
C PHE A 306 2.17 -17.32 -4.11
N CYS A 307 1.16 -18.03 -4.59
CA CYS A 307 0.50 -19.07 -3.81
C CYS A 307 0.02 -20.21 -4.70
N ARG A 308 -0.10 -21.39 -4.09
CA ARG A 308 -0.56 -22.62 -4.74
C ARG A 308 -1.91 -23.01 -4.17
N HIS A 309 -2.97 -22.99 -4.97
CA HIS A 309 -4.33 -23.20 -4.47
C HIS A 309 -4.89 -24.58 -4.76
N PRO A 310 -5.71 -25.12 -3.84
CA PRO A 310 -6.49 -26.30 -4.14
C PRO A 310 -7.41 -26.03 -5.33
N ASN A 311 -7.76 -27.10 -6.02
CA ASN A 311 -8.80 -27.10 -7.02
C ASN A 311 -10.10 -26.50 -6.45
N MET A 312 -10.81 -25.71 -7.25
CA MET A 312 -12.06 -25.10 -6.81
C MET A 312 -13.29 -25.98 -7.10
N GLY A 313 -13.13 -27.09 -7.82
CA GLY A 313 -14.19 -28.01 -8.20
C GLY A 313 -15.23 -27.36 -9.10
N LYS A 314 -16.50 -27.74 -8.93
CA LYS A 314 -17.63 -27.05 -9.54
C LYS A 314 -18.21 -26.04 -8.55
N ARG A 315 -18.26 -24.76 -8.91
CA ARG A 315 -18.85 -23.67 -8.10
C ARG A 315 -19.70 -22.76 -8.96
N ASP A 316 -20.87 -22.37 -8.44
CA ASP A 316 -21.78 -21.44 -9.11
C ASP A 316 -22.14 -21.84 -10.55
N GLY A 317 -22.21 -23.16 -10.80
CA GLY A 317 -22.45 -23.74 -12.11
C GLY A 317 -21.25 -23.80 -13.06
N LEU A 318 -20.09 -23.26 -12.66
CA LEU A 318 -18.85 -23.27 -13.43
C LEU A 318 -17.94 -24.42 -12.99
N GLN A 319 -17.39 -25.14 -13.97
CA GLN A 319 -16.39 -26.19 -13.74
C GLN A 319 -14.99 -25.58 -13.75
N PHE A 320 -14.21 -25.79 -12.68
CA PHE A 320 -12.82 -25.36 -12.65
C PHE A 320 -12.00 -26.13 -13.71
N PRO A 321 -11.13 -25.45 -14.49
CA PRO A 321 -10.48 -26.04 -15.66
C PRO A 321 -9.29 -26.94 -15.32
N ILE A 322 -8.77 -26.84 -14.10
CA ILE A 322 -7.71 -27.72 -13.60
C ILE A 322 -8.40 -28.97 -13.05
N PRO A 323 -7.93 -30.19 -13.39
CA PRO A 323 -8.55 -31.43 -12.88
C PRO A 323 -8.13 -31.73 -11.44
N GLU A 324 -9.00 -32.37 -10.67
CA GLU A 324 -8.64 -32.90 -9.34
C GLU A 324 -7.63 -34.07 -9.47
N PRO A 325 -6.64 -34.23 -8.58
CA PRO A 325 -6.34 -33.42 -7.38
C PRO A 325 -5.36 -32.26 -7.63
N GLN A 326 -5.18 -31.83 -8.89
CA GLN A 326 -4.17 -30.83 -9.23
C GLN A 326 -4.53 -29.45 -8.67
N ARG A 327 -3.48 -28.73 -8.29
CA ARG A 327 -3.53 -27.37 -7.77
C ARG A 327 -3.14 -26.37 -8.86
N PHE A 328 -3.46 -25.10 -8.65
CA PHE A 328 -3.12 -24.01 -9.59
C PHE A 328 -2.28 -22.93 -8.92
N ASN A 329 -1.52 -22.17 -9.70
CA ASN A 329 -0.77 -21.04 -9.18
C ASN A 329 -1.53 -19.73 -9.31
N GLU A 330 -1.30 -18.87 -8.34
CA GLU A 330 -1.82 -17.52 -8.33
C GLU A 330 -0.71 -16.58 -7.85
N LEU A 331 -0.68 -15.40 -8.46
CA LEU A 331 0.18 -14.29 -8.12
C LEU A 331 -0.72 -13.13 -7.65
N ALA A 332 -0.41 -12.53 -6.50
CA ALA A 332 -1.10 -11.36 -5.98
C ALA A 332 -0.18 -10.13 -6.02
N ILE A 333 -0.54 -9.17 -6.87
CA ILE A 333 0.21 -7.94 -7.10
C ILE A 333 -0.45 -6.78 -6.35
N TYR A 334 0.26 -6.17 -5.40
CA TYR A 334 -0.27 -5.04 -4.63
C TYR A 334 -0.33 -3.74 -5.44
N GLY A 335 -1.20 -2.83 -5.00
CA GLY A 335 -1.53 -1.61 -5.71
C GLY A 335 -0.33 -0.75 -6.13
N GLN A 336 0.70 -0.65 -5.31
CA GLN A 336 1.94 0.09 -5.64
C GLN A 336 2.64 -0.51 -6.86
N THR A 337 2.78 -1.84 -6.86
CA THR A 337 3.43 -2.57 -7.95
C THR A 337 2.57 -2.51 -9.21
N GLN A 338 1.24 -2.55 -9.08
CA GLN A 338 0.32 -2.36 -10.21
C GLN A 338 0.59 -1.02 -10.92
N GLU A 339 0.57 0.10 -10.19
CA GLU A 339 0.74 1.45 -10.77
C GLU A 339 2.14 1.66 -11.38
N SER A 340 3.17 1.14 -10.71
CA SER A 340 4.57 1.43 -11.06
C SER A 340 5.15 0.52 -12.13
N LEU A 341 4.75 -0.75 -12.16
CA LEU A 341 5.44 -1.79 -12.93
C LEU A 341 4.53 -2.53 -13.91
N ILE A 342 3.21 -2.54 -13.72
CA ILE A 342 2.34 -3.38 -14.52
C ILE A 342 1.84 -2.65 -15.77
N VAL A 343 1.71 -3.42 -16.85
CA VAL A 343 1.00 -3.09 -18.07
C VAL A 343 0.05 -4.25 -18.37
N ILE A 344 -1.15 -3.94 -18.84
CA ILE A 344 -2.12 -4.94 -19.23
C ILE A 344 -2.42 -4.85 -20.72
N GLU A 345 -2.70 -5.99 -21.34
CA GLU A 345 -3.10 -6.10 -22.73
C GLU A 345 -4.36 -6.94 -22.80
N ARG A 346 -5.46 -6.35 -23.28
CA ARG A 346 -6.75 -7.04 -23.45
C ARG A 346 -6.60 -8.13 -24.50
N MET A 347 -7.13 -9.32 -24.23
CA MET A 347 -7.17 -10.40 -25.21
C MET A 347 -8.54 -10.44 -25.89
N THR A 348 -8.57 -10.68 -27.20
CA THR A 348 -9.81 -11.12 -27.87
C THR A 348 -10.15 -12.57 -27.48
N ASP A 349 -11.38 -12.99 -27.75
CA ASP A 349 -11.78 -14.39 -27.52
C ASP A 349 -10.94 -15.36 -28.38
N GLU A 350 -10.59 -14.97 -29.60
CA GLU A 350 -9.72 -15.74 -30.50
C GLU A 350 -8.31 -15.89 -29.92
N GLU A 351 -7.69 -14.80 -29.46
CA GLU A 351 -6.36 -14.80 -28.85
C GLU A 351 -6.32 -15.62 -27.56
N LEU A 352 -7.37 -15.51 -26.72
CA LEU A 352 -7.50 -16.31 -25.51
C LEU A 352 -7.64 -17.80 -25.82
N ASN A 353 -8.49 -18.15 -26.79
CA ASN A 353 -8.67 -19.53 -27.22
C ASN A 353 -7.39 -20.10 -27.84
N GLU A 354 -6.63 -19.29 -28.55
CA GLU A 354 -5.33 -19.66 -29.08
C GLU A 354 -4.31 -19.93 -27.97
N ALA A 355 -4.15 -19.00 -27.00
CA ALA A 355 -3.26 -19.20 -25.86
C ALA A 355 -3.62 -20.46 -25.04
N ILE A 356 -4.91 -20.76 -24.90
CA ILE A 356 -5.41 -21.98 -24.26
C ILE A 356 -5.05 -23.24 -25.08
N ARG A 357 -5.26 -23.23 -26.40
CA ARG A 357 -4.90 -24.36 -27.28
C ARG A 357 -3.40 -24.62 -27.27
N ASN A 358 -2.60 -23.55 -27.31
CA ASN A 358 -1.15 -23.58 -27.32
C ASN A 358 -0.54 -23.91 -25.95
N LYS A 359 -1.36 -23.91 -24.88
CA LYS A 359 -0.93 -24.13 -23.49
C LYS A 359 0.17 -23.14 -23.09
N GLU A 360 -0.05 -21.85 -23.35
CA GLU A 360 0.87 -20.74 -23.03
C GLU A 360 0.95 -20.45 -21.52
N ASN A 361 1.23 -21.48 -20.72
CA ASN A 361 1.32 -21.40 -19.27
C ASN A 361 2.69 -20.86 -18.85
N ILE A 362 2.72 -19.92 -17.91
CA ILE A 362 3.97 -19.37 -17.37
C ILE A 362 4.65 -20.35 -16.41
N GLN A 363 3.85 -21.17 -15.69
CA GLN A 363 4.31 -22.17 -14.73
C GLN A 363 5.22 -21.57 -13.65
N TYR A 364 4.65 -20.76 -12.75
CA TYR A 364 5.43 -20.02 -11.75
C TYR A 364 6.36 -20.90 -10.90
N GLU A 365 5.99 -22.16 -10.66
CA GLU A 365 6.80 -23.14 -9.93
C GLU A 365 8.15 -23.45 -10.60
N HIS A 366 8.27 -23.22 -11.90
CA HIS A 366 9.52 -23.37 -12.66
C HIS A 366 10.26 -22.04 -12.84
N LYS A 367 9.63 -20.92 -12.46
CA LYS A 367 10.21 -19.57 -12.47
C LYS A 367 10.85 -19.17 -11.15
N ILE A 368 10.79 -20.01 -10.11
CA ILE A 368 11.36 -19.73 -8.79
C ILE A 368 12.83 -19.27 -8.88
N PRO A 369 13.72 -19.97 -9.62
CA PRO A 369 15.11 -19.55 -9.74
C PRO A 369 15.28 -18.28 -10.57
N GLU A 370 14.61 -18.24 -11.72
CA GLU A 370 14.71 -17.15 -12.70
C GLU A 370 14.25 -15.81 -12.10
N TRP A 371 13.17 -15.83 -11.32
CA TRP A 371 12.56 -14.63 -10.76
C TRP A 371 12.96 -14.37 -9.31
N ASN A 372 13.96 -15.10 -8.79
CA ASN A 372 14.46 -14.97 -7.42
C ASN A 372 13.32 -15.02 -6.38
N ILE A 373 12.43 -16.01 -6.49
CA ILE A 373 11.28 -16.16 -5.60
C ILE A 373 11.74 -16.82 -4.31
N THR A 374 11.55 -16.15 -3.18
CA THR A 374 11.80 -16.74 -1.86
C THR A 374 10.77 -17.82 -1.57
N VAL A 375 11.22 -19.02 -1.19
CA VAL A 375 10.35 -20.15 -0.84
C VAL A 375 10.64 -20.58 0.61
N PRO A 376 9.80 -20.17 1.58
CA PRO A 376 9.92 -20.60 2.97
C PRO A 376 9.83 -22.13 3.12
N GLU A 377 10.45 -22.68 4.17
CA GLU A 377 10.42 -24.13 4.43
C GLU A 377 9.00 -24.70 4.59
N GLU A 378 8.07 -23.92 5.16
CA GLU A 378 6.65 -24.28 5.24
C GLU A 378 6.05 -24.51 3.84
N THR A 379 6.39 -23.65 2.87
CA THR A 379 5.94 -23.79 1.48
C THR A 379 6.59 -24.99 0.80
N LYS A 380 7.90 -25.24 1.04
CA LYS A 380 8.56 -26.46 0.52
C LYS A 380 7.93 -27.73 1.08
N ALA A 381 7.55 -27.73 2.36
CA ALA A 381 6.84 -28.84 2.98
C ALA A 381 5.45 -29.05 2.35
N ASP A 382 4.74 -27.96 2.04
CA ASP A 382 3.47 -28.01 1.32
C ASP A 382 3.63 -28.64 -0.07
N PHE A 383 4.63 -28.23 -0.86
CA PHE A 383 4.93 -28.87 -2.15
C PHE A 383 5.17 -30.37 -2.04
N ARG A 384 5.98 -30.81 -1.06
CA ARG A 384 6.24 -32.23 -0.80
C ARG A 384 4.97 -33.00 -0.45
N LYS A 385 4.10 -32.42 0.39
CA LYS A 385 2.82 -33.02 0.79
C LYS A 385 1.94 -33.32 -0.42
N PHE A 386 1.93 -32.45 -1.42
CA PHE A 386 1.14 -32.61 -2.64
C PHE A 386 1.90 -33.29 -3.79
N ARG A 387 3.12 -33.81 -3.54
CA ARG A 387 3.99 -34.45 -4.54
C ARG A 387 4.27 -33.56 -5.75
N GLU A 388 4.40 -32.26 -5.51
CA GLU A 388 4.74 -31.27 -6.52
C GLU A 388 6.25 -31.09 -6.57
N ASN A 389 6.81 -30.91 -7.77
CA ASN A 389 8.24 -30.82 -8.02
C ASN A 389 8.61 -29.45 -8.63
N PRO A 390 8.49 -28.35 -7.85
CA PRO A 390 8.95 -27.04 -8.28
C PRO A 390 10.47 -27.04 -8.53
N THR A 391 10.94 -26.13 -9.38
CA THR A 391 12.37 -25.94 -9.59
C THR A 391 12.93 -25.13 -8.41
N LEU A 392 13.40 -25.81 -7.37
CA LEU A 392 14.02 -25.17 -6.21
C LEU A 392 15.54 -25.14 -6.37
N HIS A 393 16.18 -24.10 -5.81
CA HIS A 393 17.63 -24.00 -5.68
C HIS A 393 18.21 -24.97 -4.66
#